data_AF-A0A0M9EB09-F1
#
_entry.id   AF-A0A0M9EB09-F1
#
_cell.length_a   1.000
_cell.length_b   1.000
_cell.length_c   1.000
_cell.angle_alpha   90.00
_cell.angle_beta   90.00
_cell.angle_gamma   90.00
#
_symmetry.space_group_name_H-M   'P 1'
#
loop_
_entity.id
_entity.type
_entity.pdbx_description
1 polymer ?
#
loop_
_entity_poly.entity_id
_entity_poly.type
_entity_poly.pdbx_seq_one_letter_code
_entity_poly.pdbx_strand_id
1 'polypeptide(L)'
;MSFSRQYLLIIAVFFLSTGIGIADYQLNRPVFSGGGGHITGTQYQMRTVVIGQNMTPMKLSNATYATQANSGYVLMVSSNNAPEFNGTEDYYVASNLTVNPSEFNGASISEVLNQMPATYSDIDHQTTFGLALTGVGNANGQWQYSIDNGQTWIDIFTVSEDNALLLADDNQTRLRFKPDMDYMGGYPGDITFKIWDQYRGNSGDDNVNLQDDSWVYTVSKNSGILIGNVMAIPVAVPTMNIYGFLLLFGLMLYYSIKMMRSRTLIKHSIY
;
A
#
# COMPACT_ATOMS: atom_id res chain seq x y z
N MET A 1 -99.26 -51.00 0.96
CA MET A 1 -98.11 -51.86 1.32
C MET A 1 -96.94 -51.40 0.46
N SER A 2 -96.13 -50.42 0.89
CA SER A 2 -95.06 -50.48 1.90
C SER A 2 -93.86 -51.34 1.49
N PHE A 3 -92.67 -50.77 1.74
CA PHE A 3 -91.29 -51.27 1.57
C PHE A 3 -90.71 -51.11 0.15
N SER A 4 -89.55 -50.49 -0.09
CA SER A 4 -88.50 -49.92 0.76
C SER A 4 -87.48 -49.23 -0.19
N ARG A 5 -87.35 -47.90 -0.25
CA ARG A 5 -86.36 -47.07 0.50
C ARG A 5 -84.94 -47.65 0.67
N GLN A 6 -84.28 -48.15 -0.39
CA GLN A 6 -82.82 -48.43 -0.32
C GLN A 6 -81.94 -48.05 -1.52
N TYR A 7 -82.45 -47.38 -2.57
CA TYR A 7 -81.61 -46.95 -3.71
C TYR A 7 -81.58 -45.43 -3.95
N LEU A 8 -81.87 -44.63 -2.91
CA LEU A 8 -81.82 -43.16 -2.97
C LEU A 8 -80.84 -42.59 -1.93
N LEU A 9 -79.68 -43.24 -1.79
CA LEU A 9 -78.62 -42.81 -0.87
C LEU A 9 -77.20 -43.16 -1.37
N ILE A 10 -76.98 -43.09 -2.68
CA ILE A 10 -75.62 -43.00 -3.27
C ILE A 10 -75.62 -41.93 -4.37
N ILE A 11 -76.17 -40.74 -4.07
CA ILE A 11 -75.85 -39.48 -4.76
C ILE A 11 -75.74 -38.41 -3.67
N ALA A 12 -74.81 -38.64 -2.75
CA ALA A 12 -74.41 -37.68 -1.72
C ALA A 12 -72.94 -37.93 -1.32
N VAL A 13 -72.09 -38.19 -2.30
CA VAL A 13 -70.64 -38.09 -2.15
C VAL A 13 -70.12 -37.46 -3.44
N PHE A 14 -69.32 -36.41 -3.30
CA PHE A 14 -68.75 -35.55 -4.34
C PHE A 14 -69.57 -34.32 -4.78
N PHE A 15 -70.11 -33.59 -3.82
CA PHE A 15 -70.05 -32.12 -3.87
C PHE A 15 -69.14 -31.63 -2.75
N LEU A 16 -67.84 -31.60 -3.01
CA LEU A 16 -66.91 -30.70 -2.33
C LEU A 16 -65.91 -30.26 -3.40
N SER A 17 -66.24 -29.12 -4.01
CA SER A 17 -65.30 -28.12 -4.50
C SER A 17 -63.98 -28.65 -5.04
N THR A 18 -63.91 -28.93 -6.34
CA THR A 18 -62.74 -28.48 -7.09
C THR A 18 -62.85 -26.96 -7.16
N GLY A 19 -62.51 -26.29 -6.06
CA GLY A 19 -62.06 -24.92 -6.15
C GLY A 19 -60.90 -24.95 -7.13
N ILE A 20 -61.09 -24.33 -8.30
CA ILE A 20 -59.97 -23.88 -9.11
C ILE A 20 -59.28 -22.86 -8.20
N GLY A 21 -58.35 -23.34 -7.38
CA GLY A 21 -57.37 -22.49 -6.75
C GLY A 21 -56.56 -21.93 -7.89
N ILE A 22 -56.95 -20.75 -8.38
CA ILE A 22 -55.96 -19.82 -8.90
C ILE A 22 -55.06 -19.60 -7.69
N ALA A 23 -53.98 -20.39 -7.62
CA ALA A 23 -52.89 -20.05 -6.76
C ALA A 23 -52.35 -18.75 -7.36
N ASP A 24 -52.83 -17.63 -6.84
CA ASP A 24 -52.06 -16.41 -6.86
C ASP A 24 -50.75 -16.79 -6.16
N TYR A 25 -49.78 -17.23 -6.96
CA TYR A 25 -48.38 -17.25 -6.57
C TYR A 25 -48.00 -15.79 -6.43
N GLN A 26 -48.42 -15.19 -5.31
CA GLN A 26 -47.77 -14.02 -4.78
C GLN A 26 -46.33 -14.49 -4.57
N LEU A 27 -45.46 -14.11 -5.50
CA LEU A 27 -44.03 -14.20 -5.29
C LEU A 27 -43.80 -13.34 -4.05
N ASN A 28 -43.76 -13.97 -2.88
CA ASN A 28 -43.35 -13.31 -1.66
C ASN A 28 -41.89 -12.96 -1.90
N ARG A 29 -41.67 -11.74 -2.42
CA ARG A 29 -40.33 -11.20 -2.60
C ARG A 29 -39.71 -11.28 -1.21
N PRO A 30 -38.55 -11.92 -1.05
CA PRO A 30 -37.92 -11.99 0.26
C PRO A 30 -37.80 -10.57 0.79
N VAL A 31 -38.47 -10.30 1.91
CA VAL A 31 -38.22 -9.06 2.65
C VAL A 31 -36.86 -9.28 3.26
N PHE A 32 -35.84 -8.69 2.63
CA PHE A 32 -34.54 -8.58 3.24
C PHE A 32 -34.74 -7.73 4.49
N SER A 33 -34.57 -8.34 5.67
CA SER A 33 -34.32 -7.55 6.87
C SER A 33 -32.95 -6.90 6.65
N GLY A 34 -32.95 -5.64 6.25
CA GLY A 34 -31.79 -4.76 6.32
C GLY A 34 -31.43 -4.53 7.78
N GLY A 35 -30.99 -5.58 8.47
CA GLY A 35 -30.46 -5.53 9.81
C GLY A 35 -28.95 -5.38 9.74
N GLY A 36 -28.47 -4.24 9.24
CA GLY A 36 -27.09 -3.82 9.46
C GLY A 36 -26.93 -3.46 10.93
N GLY A 37 -26.63 -4.44 11.78
CA GLY A 37 -26.31 -4.21 13.18
C GLY A 37 -25.02 -3.41 13.30
N HIS A 38 -25.12 -2.17 13.78
CA HIS A 38 -23.98 -1.38 14.23
C HIS A 38 -23.48 -1.96 15.56
N ILE A 39 -22.31 -2.62 15.55
CA ILE A 39 -21.64 -3.02 16.78
C ILE A 39 -20.59 -1.95 17.09
N THR A 40 -20.82 -1.18 18.16
CA THR A 40 -19.87 -0.18 18.67
C THR A 40 -18.79 -0.91 19.48
N GLY A 41 -17.55 -0.93 18.99
CA GLY A 41 -16.39 -1.51 19.69
C GLY A 41 -15.19 -1.74 18.76
N THR A 42 -13.98 -1.80 19.32
CA THR A 42 -12.67 -1.85 18.63
C THR A 42 -12.32 -3.20 17.98
N GLN A 43 -13.30 -4.04 17.62
CA GLN A 43 -13.04 -5.35 17.03
C GLN A 43 -13.97 -5.65 15.84
N TYR A 44 -13.35 -5.68 14.67
CA TYR A 44 -13.71 -6.35 13.41
C TYR A 44 -15.14 -6.17 12.87
N GLN A 45 -15.26 -5.41 11.78
CA GLN A 45 -16.48 -5.35 10.98
C GLN A 45 -16.55 -6.53 10.00
N MET A 46 -17.14 -7.65 10.40
CA MET A 46 -17.56 -8.69 9.44
C MET A 46 -18.94 -8.33 8.88
N ARG A 47 -19.05 -8.11 7.56
CA ARG A 47 -20.35 -8.03 6.89
C ARG A 47 -20.94 -9.44 6.81
N THR A 48 -21.66 -9.86 7.85
CA THR A 48 -22.36 -11.14 7.84
C THR A 48 -23.52 -11.07 6.84
N VAL A 49 -23.43 -11.81 5.74
CA VAL A 49 -24.58 -12.07 4.87
C VAL A 49 -25.22 -13.38 5.32
N VAL A 50 -26.30 -13.28 6.09
CA VAL A 50 -27.11 -14.45 6.44
C VAL A 50 -28.03 -14.77 5.28
N ILE A 51 -27.77 -15.87 4.56
CA ILE A 51 -28.70 -16.40 3.56
C ILE A 51 -29.67 -17.34 4.29
N GLY A 52 -30.85 -16.83 4.65
CA GLY A 52 -31.93 -17.67 5.15
C GLY A 52 -32.48 -18.56 4.04
N GLN A 53 -32.65 -19.86 4.29
CA GLN A 53 -33.43 -20.71 3.39
C GLN A 53 -34.93 -20.54 3.66
N ASN A 54 -35.76 -20.52 2.61
CA ASN A 54 -37.22 -20.52 2.75
C ASN A 54 -37.70 -21.82 3.41
N MET A 55 -38.37 -21.72 4.57
CA MET A 55 -39.05 -22.85 5.19
C MET A 55 -40.53 -22.84 4.85
N THR A 56 -41.10 -24.00 4.52
CA THR A 56 -42.55 -24.14 4.33
C THR A 56 -43.28 -24.12 5.69
N PRO A 57 -44.53 -23.62 5.77
CA PRO A 57 -45.26 -23.43 7.03
C PRO A 57 -45.47 -24.70 7.88
N MET A 58 -45.24 -25.89 7.31
CA MET A 58 -45.44 -27.20 7.96
C MET A 58 -44.34 -27.59 8.96
N LYS A 59 -43.26 -26.80 9.10
CA LYS A 59 -42.18 -27.05 10.06
C LYS A 59 -42.29 -26.24 11.37
N LEU A 60 -43.46 -25.67 11.65
CA LEU A 60 -43.73 -24.79 12.80
C LEU A 60 -44.45 -25.49 13.98
N SER A 61 -44.37 -26.82 14.11
CA SER A 61 -44.91 -27.52 15.29
C SER A 61 -43.84 -27.71 16.36
N ASN A 62 -44.06 -27.00 17.46
CA ASN A 62 -43.46 -27.08 18.80
C ASN A 62 -42.70 -28.39 19.14
N ALA A 63 -41.50 -28.24 19.72
CA ALA A 63 -40.54 -29.24 20.23
C ALA A 63 -39.30 -29.63 19.38
N THR A 64 -39.08 -29.05 18.20
CA THR A 64 -37.78 -29.20 17.47
C THR A 64 -37.23 -27.86 16.98
N TYR A 65 -37.38 -26.81 17.80
CA TYR A 65 -36.69 -25.53 17.58
C TYR A 65 -35.26 -25.50 18.15
N ALA A 66 -34.82 -26.56 18.83
CA ALA A 66 -33.50 -26.60 19.49
C ALA A 66 -32.44 -27.46 18.77
N THR A 67 -32.76 -28.13 17.65
CA THR A 67 -31.80 -29.05 16.99
C THR A 67 -31.71 -28.91 15.46
N GLN A 68 -32.38 -27.92 14.86
CA GLN A 68 -32.30 -27.71 13.41
C GLN A 68 -32.20 -26.24 12.99
N ALA A 69 -31.43 -25.46 13.76
CA ALA A 69 -30.79 -24.23 13.29
C ALA A 69 -29.34 -24.49 12.83
N ASN A 70 -29.03 -25.71 12.39
CA ASN A 70 -27.65 -26.21 12.32
C ASN A 70 -27.12 -26.49 10.90
N SER A 71 -27.53 -25.71 9.90
CA SER A 71 -26.85 -25.66 8.59
C SER A 71 -27.23 -24.38 7.84
N GLY A 72 -27.10 -23.23 8.49
CA GLY A 72 -26.95 -21.97 7.75
C GLY A 72 -25.50 -21.94 7.26
N TYR A 73 -25.28 -22.13 5.96
CA TYR A 73 -23.97 -21.81 5.38
C TYR A 73 -23.78 -20.30 5.50
N VAL A 74 -22.90 -19.88 6.40
CA VAL A 74 -22.40 -18.50 6.39
C VAL A 74 -21.38 -18.46 5.27
N LEU A 75 -21.74 -17.83 4.15
CA LEU A 75 -20.75 -17.44 3.16
C LEU A 75 -20.00 -16.24 3.73
N MET A 76 -18.98 -16.53 4.52
CA MET A 76 -17.92 -15.58 4.82
C MET A 76 -17.14 -15.43 3.51
N VAL A 77 -17.46 -14.44 2.68
CA VAL A 77 -16.43 -13.94 1.78
C VAL A 77 -15.40 -13.30 2.68
N SER A 78 -14.14 -13.74 2.61
CA SER A 78 -13.05 -13.05 3.30
C SER A 78 -13.03 -11.62 2.79
N SER A 79 -13.52 -10.70 3.63
CA SER A 79 -13.20 -9.30 3.45
C SER A 79 -11.70 -9.18 3.66
N ASN A 80 -11.04 -8.42 2.78
CA ASN A 80 -9.66 -8.06 3.01
C ASN A 80 -9.50 -7.42 4.39
N ASN A 81 -8.42 -7.77 5.07
CA ASN A 81 -7.98 -7.25 6.33
C ASN A 81 -6.83 -6.27 6.06
N ALA A 82 -6.84 -5.14 6.78
CA ALA A 82 -5.74 -4.19 6.63
C ALA A 82 -4.44 -4.82 7.13
N PRO A 83 -3.30 -4.55 6.48
CA PRO A 83 -2.02 -5.03 6.95
C PRO A 83 -1.68 -4.37 8.30
N GLU A 84 -1.02 -5.11 9.17
CA GLU A 84 -0.49 -4.59 10.42
C GLU A 84 0.93 -4.07 10.20
N PHE A 85 1.24 -2.92 10.80
CA PHE A 85 2.60 -2.39 10.89
C PHE A 85 2.94 -2.14 12.37
N ASN A 86 3.88 -2.93 12.87
CA ASN A 86 4.34 -2.95 14.26
C ASN A 86 5.77 -2.40 14.40
N GLY A 87 6.21 -1.67 13.38
CA GLY A 87 7.50 -1.01 13.40
C GLY A 87 7.59 0.10 14.44
N THR A 88 8.80 0.38 14.93
CA THR A 88 9.12 1.60 15.67
C THR A 88 9.12 2.83 14.75
N GLU A 89 8.90 4.03 15.30
CA GLU A 89 8.78 5.27 14.52
C GLU A 89 10.00 5.59 13.62
N ASP A 90 11.18 5.05 13.91
CA ASP A 90 12.40 5.28 13.14
C ASP A 90 12.83 4.03 12.34
N TYR A 91 12.45 3.92 11.06
CA TYR A 91 13.13 3.01 10.13
C TYR A 91 14.14 3.78 9.29
N TYR A 92 15.40 3.51 9.57
CA TYR A 92 16.54 3.93 8.78
C TYR A 92 16.55 3.13 7.48
N VAL A 93 16.39 3.79 6.32
CA VAL A 93 16.22 3.08 5.06
C VAL A 93 17.48 3.07 4.24
N ALA A 94 17.78 1.85 3.80
CA ALA A 94 18.59 1.44 2.69
C ALA A 94 19.98 2.10 2.61
N SER A 95 20.99 1.29 2.88
CA SER A 95 22.34 1.45 2.36
C SER A 95 22.40 1.81 0.86
N ASN A 96 21.33 1.51 0.08
CA ASN A 96 21.21 1.75 -1.36
C ASN A 96 20.30 2.93 -1.77
N LEU A 97 19.76 3.74 -0.84
CA LEU A 97 19.21 5.06 -1.18
C LEU A 97 20.35 6.07 -1.40
N THR A 98 21.34 5.68 -2.21
CA THR A 98 22.51 6.51 -2.51
C THR A 98 22.14 7.62 -3.48
N VAL A 99 22.70 8.80 -3.19
CA VAL A 99 22.23 10.10 -3.66
C VAL A 99 23.07 10.64 -4.84
N ASN A 100 23.86 9.80 -5.52
CA ASN A 100 24.86 10.28 -6.50
C ASN A 100 24.45 10.07 -7.97
N PRO A 101 24.00 11.13 -8.75
CA PRO A 101 23.49 11.20 -10.17
C PRO A 101 24.10 10.24 -11.21
N SER A 102 25.24 9.67 -10.90
CA SER A 102 26.03 8.76 -11.72
C SER A 102 25.94 7.27 -11.37
N GLU A 103 25.22 6.86 -10.30
CA GLU A 103 25.11 5.45 -9.87
C GLU A 103 23.65 4.90 -9.78
N PHE A 104 22.61 5.65 -10.17
CA PHE A 104 21.20 5.29 -9.85
C PHE A 104 20.68 4.16 -10.69
N ASN A 105 20.18 3.17 -9.97
CA ASN A 105 18.79 2.81 -10.20
C ASN A 105 17.86 3.21 -9.06
N GLY A 106 18.30 3.95 -8.04
CA GLY A 106 17.51 4.15 -6.82
C GLY A 106 17.24 2.83 -6.09
N ALA A 107 16.56 2.88 -4.94
CA ALA A 107 16.19 1.68 -4.20
C ALA A 107 14.86 1.13 -4.74
N SER A 108 14.78 -0.18 -4.98
CA SER A 108 13.47 -0.79 -5.23
C SER A 108 12.64 -0.85 -3.95
N ILE A 109 11.33 -0.81 -4.06
CA ILE A 109 10.46 -0.94 -2.88
C ILE A 109 10.64 -2.30 -2.23
N SER A 110 10.95 -3.33 -3.01
CA SER A 110 11.32 -4.64 -2.47
C SER A 110 12.59 -4.59 -1.63
N GLU A 111 13.62 -3.87 -2.06
CA GLU A 111 14.82 -3.65 -1.24
C GLU A 111 14.49 -2.92 0.06
N VAL A 112 13.62 -1.90 0.01
CA VAL A 112 13.18 -1.13 1.18
C VAL A 112 12.45 -2.01 2.19
N LEU A 113 11.45 -2.78 1.76
CA LEU A 113 10.65 -3.66 2.63
C LEU A 113 11.51 -4.78 3.23
N ASN A 114 12.46 -5.32 2.46
CA ASN A 114 13.42 -6.32 2.95
C ASN A 114 14.37 -5.80 4.05
N GLN A 115 14.51 -4.48 4.24
CA GLN A 115 15.27 -3.91 5.38
C GLN A 115 14.48 -3.92 6.69
N MET A 116 13.16 -4.06 6.63
CA MET A 116 12.28 -4.07 7.80
C MET A 116 11.47 -5.37 7.89
N PRO A 117 12.13 -6.55 7.81
CA PRO A 117 11.43 -7.83 7.85
C PRO A 117 10.76 -8.03 9.21
N ALA A 118 9.61 -8.70 9.22
CA ALA A 118 8.81 -9.00 10.42
C ALA A 118 8.21 -7.78 11.15
N THR A 119 8.27 -6.59 10.56
CA THR A 119 7.65 -5.36 11.11
C THR A 119 6.26 -5.12 10.55
N TYR A 120 5.92 -5.81 9.46
CA TYR A 120 4.63 -5.81 8.83
C TYR A 120 4.13 -7.24 8.62
N SER A 121 2.82 -7.42 8.66
CA SER A 121 2.16 -8.70 8.42
C SER A 121 0.74 -8.49 7.96
N ASP A 122 0.18 -9.50 7.30
CA ASP A 122 -1.23 -9.55 6.96
C ASP A 122 -1.77 -10.92 7.35
N ILE A 123 -3.00 -10.95 7.86
CA ILE A 123 -3.72 -12.19 8.18
C ILE A 123 -4.30 -12.82 6.90
N ASP A 124 -4.48 -12.02 5.84
CA ASP A 124 -4.87 -12.52 4.54
C ASP A 124 -3.75 -13.38 3.94
N HIS A 125 -4.13 -14.56 3.45
CA HIS A 125 -3.18 -15.46 2.84
C HIS A 125 -2.69 -14.90 1.49
N GLN A 126 -1.36 -14.88 1.29
CA GLN A 126 -0.69 -14.48 0.04
C GLN A 126 -0.77 -12.98 -0.32
N THR A 127 -0.88 -12.10 0.68
CA THR A 127 -0.80 -10.65 0.47
C THR A 127 0.50 -10.24 -0.25
N THR A 128 0.34 -9.42 -1.29
CA THR A 128 1.43 -8.69 -1.93
C THR A 128 1.52 -7.32 -1.31
N PHE A 129 2.66 -6.97 -0.71
CA PHE A 129 2.80 -5.71 0.01
C PHE A 129 3.22 -4.55 -0.90
N GLY A 130 3.24 -3.37 -0.33
CA GLY A 130 3.72 -2.14 -0.93
C GLY A 130 3.72 -1.03 0.12
N LEU A 131 3.96 0.19 -0.35
CA LEU A 131 3.96 1.39 0.46
C LEU A 131 2.94 2.38 -0.08
N ALA A 132 2.11 2.93 0.80
CA ALA A 132 1.34 4.13 0.52
C ALA A 132 2.08 5.32 1.16
N LEU A 133 2.65 6.20 0.35
CA LEU A 133 3.39 7.36 0.84
C LEU A 133 2.39 8.45 1.27
N THR A 134 2.58 8.95 2.49
CA THR A 134 1.69 9.91 3.17
C THR A 134 2.43 11.16 3.65
N GLY A 135 3.72 11.27 3.36
CA GLY A 135 4.51 12.47 3.62
C GLY A 135 5.84 12.41 2.87
N VAL A 136 6.35 13.56 2.43
CA VAL A 136 7.63 13.67 1.75
C VAL A 136 8.34 14.97 2.11
N GLY A 137 9.62 14.89 2.48
CA GLY A 137 10.48 16.03 2.73
C GLY A 137 11.33 16.38 1.51
N ASN A 138 11.02 17.49 0.83
CA ASN A 138 11.72 17.96 -0.38
C ASN A 138 12.55 19.23 -0.13
N ALA A 139 13.09 19.42 1.07
CA ALA A 139 13.75 20.68 1.45
C ALA A 139 15.10 20.92 0.76
N ASN A 140 15.81 19.85 0.38
CA ASN A 140 17.19 19.88 -0.12
C ASN A 140 17.33 19.29 -1.55
N GLY A 141 16.21 19.15 -2.24
CA GLY A 141 16.07 18.41 -3.48
C GLY A 141 14.69 17.77 -3.60
N GLN A 142 14.56 16.85 -4.54
CA GLN A 142 13.27 16.31 -4.96
C GLN A 142 13.28 14.78 -4.87
N TRP A 143 12.38 14.21 -4.05
CA TRP A 143 12.09 12.79 -4.12
C TRP A 143 11.38 12.46 -5.44
N GLN A 144 11.76 11.33 -6.03
CA GLN A 144 11.23 10.83 -7.29
C GLN A 144 10.93 9.33 -7.18
N TYR A 145 9.92 8.88 -7.93
CA TYR A 145 9.62 7.46 -8.09
C TYR A 145 9.70 7.04 -9.56
N SER A 146 9.78 5.74 -9.76
CA SER A 146 9.75 5.05 -11.04
C SER A 146 8.85 3.84 -10.91
N ILE A 147 8.14 3.46 -11.97
CA ILE A 147 7.41 2.19 -12.09
C ILE A 147 7.93 1.30 -13.23
N ASP A 148 9.05 1.69 -13.85
CA ASP A 148 9.63 1.03 -15.02
C ASP A 148 11.13 0.70 -14.84
N ASN A 149 11.51 0.35 -13.61
CA ASN A 149 12.88 -0.01 -13.24
C ASN A 149 13.91 1.10 -13.53
N GLY A 150 13.50 2.36 -13.33
CA GLY A 150 14.32 3.55 -13.37
C GLY A 150 14.56 4.11 -14.78
N GLN A 151 13.78 3.68 -15.76
CA GLN A 151 13.85 4.19 -17.13
C GLN A 151 13.23 5.59 -17.20
N THR A 152 12.14 5.82 -16.47
CA THR A 152 11.51 7.12 -16.28
C THR A 152 11.34 7.44 -14.80
N TRP A 153 11.42 8.73 -14.46
CA TRP A 153 11.34 9.20 -13.08
C TRP A 153 10.36 10.36 -12.98
N ILE A 154 9.48 10.28 -12.00
CA ILE A 154 8.40 11.23 -11.75
C ILE A 154 8.64 11.89 -10.39
N ASP A 155 8.52 13.22 -10.34
CA ASP A 155 8.69 14.01 -9.12
C ASP A 155 7.51 13.79 -8.14
N ILE A 156 7.82 13.57 -6.87
CA ILE A 156 6.83 13.47 -5.78
C ILE A 156 6.70 14.85 -5.12
N PHE A 157 5.75 15.67 -5.57
CA PHE A 157 5.60 17.04 -5.08
C PHE A 157 5.09 17.11 -3.63
N THR A 158 3.88 16.61 -3.40
CA THR A 158 3.24 16.60 -2.09
C THR A 158 2.40 15.34 -2.01
N VAL A 159 2.54 14.63 -0.90
CA VAL A 159 1.72 13.48 -0.55
C VAL A 159 1.26 13.63 0.88
N SER A 160 0.07 13.13 1.17
CA SER A 160 -0.61 13.21 2.46
C SER A 160 -1.55 12.01 2.60
N GLU A 161 -2.20 11.83 3.76
CA GLU A 161 -3.16 10.72 3.91
C GLU A 161 -4.38 10.86 2.99
N ASP A 162 -4.74 12.07 2.56
CA ASP A 162 -5.83 12.36 1.61
C ASP A 162 -5.36 12.46 0.13
N ASN A 163 -4.06 12.43 -0.11
CA ASN A 163 -3.42 12.44 -1.43
C ASN A 163 -2.17 11.56 -1.39
N ALA A 164 -2.38 10.26 -1.17
CA ALA A 164 -1.29 9.30 -1.06
C ALA A 164 -0.81 8.83 -2.45
N LEU A 165 0.45 8.38 -2.51
CA LEU A 165 1.05 7.72 -3.67
C LEU A 165 1.28 6.23 -3.35
N LEU A 166 0.79 5.32 -4.18
CA LEU A 166 0.94 3.88 -3.99
C LEU A 166 2.16 3.33 -4.74
N LEU A 167 3.00 2.54 -4.08
CA LEU A 167 4.22 1.95 -4.64
C LEU A 167 4.30 0.46 -4.26
N ALA A 168 4.27 -0.43 -5.27
CA ALA A 168 4.25 -1.89 -5.06
C ALA A 168 5.60 -2.47 -4.61
N ASP A 169 5.59 -3.52 -3.79
CA ASP A 169 6.74 -4.39 -3.47
C ASP A 169 7.16 -5.22 -4.69
N ASP A 170 7.90 -4.59 -5.60
CA ASP A 170 8.51 -5.27 -6.72
C ASP A 170 9.87 -4.65 -7.08
N ASN A 171 10.51 -5.18 -8.12
CA ASN A 171 11.82 -4.71 -8.59
C ASN A 171 11.74 -3.61 -9.67
N GLN A 172 10.53 -3.26 -10.14
CA GLN A 172 10.26 -2.22 -11.13
C GLN A 172 9.97 -0.86 -10.47
N THR A 173 9.30 -0.91 -9.33
CA THR A 173 8.89 0.24 -8.54
C THR A 173 10.05 0.67 -7.68
N ARG A 174 10.47 1.92 -7.85
CA ARG A 174 11.73 2.44 -7.29
C ARG A 174 11.56 3.84 -6.77
N LEU A 175 12.37 4.17 -5.78
CA LEU A 175 12.40 5.46 -5.12
C LEU A 175 13.84 6.01 -5.12
N ARG A 176 13.99 7.30 -5.39
CA ARG A 176 15.28 7.99 -5.27
C ARG A 176 15.11 9.43 -4.81
N PHE A 177 16.17 9.97 -4.23
CA PHE A 177 16.29 11.41 -4.01
C PHE A 177 17.16 12.04 -5.08
N LYS A 178 16.66 13.10 -5.72
CA LYS A 178 17.38 13.93 -6.67
C LYS A 178 17.81 15.23 -5.97
N PRO A 179 19.08 15.36 -5.57
CA PRO A 179 19.54 16.54 -4.84
C PRO A 179 19.54 17.80 -5.71
N ASP A 180 19.38 18.97 -5.08
CA ASP A 180 19.62 20.26 -5.73
C ASP A 180 21.10 20.46 -6.07
N MET A 181 21.40 21.33 -7.04
CA MET A 181 22.75 21.51 -7.60
C MET A 181 23.82 21.86 -6.54
N ASP A 182 23.43 22.56 -5.47
CA ASP A 182 24.34 23.01 -4.41
C ASP A 182 24.32 22.11 -3.17
N TYR A 183 23.64 20.95 -3.24
CA TYR A 183 23.57 20.02 -2.12
C TYR A 183 24.88 19.25 -1.97
N MET A 184 25.65 19.60 -0.94
CA MET A 184 26.98 19.05 -0.65
C MET A 184 26.95 17.71 0.12
N GLY A 185 25.82 17.00 0.08
CA GLY A 185 25.56 15.80 0.90
C GLY A 185 24.92 16.16 2.25
N GLY A 186 24.25 15.19 2.89
CA GLY A 186 23.50 15.40 4.12
C GLY A 186 22.24 14.53 4.23
N TYR A 187 21.29 14.99 5.04
CA TYR A 187 19.97 14.39 5.21
C TYR A 187 18.99 14.84 4.10
N PRO A 188 18.48 13.91 3.27
CA PRO A 188 17.63 14.22 2.11
C PRO A 188 16.18 14.56 2.47
N GLY A 189 15.77 14.37 3.73
CA GLY A 189 14.37 14.47 4.15
C GLY A 189 13.73 13.11 4.38
N ASP A 190 12.67 13.10 5.18
CA ASP A 190 11.89 11.90 5.50
C ASP A 190 10.80 11.63 4.46
N ILE A 191 10.46 10.35 4.31
CA ILE A 191 9.20 9.92 3.70
C ILE A 191 8.37 9.23 4.76
N THR A 192 7.14 9.68 4.97
CA THR A 192 6.17 8.98 5.82
C THR A 192 5.35 8.03 4.95
N PHE A 193 5.06 6.83 5.45
CA PHE A 193 4.35 5.81 4.70
C PHE A 193 3.43 4.97 5.58
N LYS A 194 2.51 4.25 4.94
CA LYS A 194 1.78 3.10 5.49
C LYS A 194 2.07 1.85 4.67
N ILE A 195 1.99 0.68 5.29
CA ILE A 195 2.04 -0.59 4.55
C ILE A 195 0.74 -0.71 3.76
N TRP A 196 0.85 -1.12 2.52
CA TRP A 196 -0.25 -1.31 1.58
C TRP A 196 -0.29 -2.78 1.15
N ASP A 197 -1.47 -3.39 1.10
CA ASP A 197 -1.67 -4.81 0.76
C ASP A 197 -2.05 -5.06 -0.71
N GLN A 198 -2.08 -4.01 -1.52
CA GLN A 198 -2.49 -4.04 -2.92
C GLN A 198 -3.91 -4.56 -3.20
N TYR A 199 -4.78 -4.64 -2.19
CA TYR A 199 -6.17 -5.04 -2.40
C TYR A 199 -6.96 -4.01 -3.23
N ARG A 200 -6.61 -2.73 -3.09
CA ARG A 200 -7.18 -1.62 -3.87
C ARG A 200 -6.07 -0.68 -4.34
N GLY A 201 -6.25 -0.16 -5.56
CA GLY A 201 -5.29 0.70 -6.24
C GLY A 201 -4.26 -0.10 -7.02
N ASN A 202 -3.44 0.61 -7.79
CA ASN A 202 -2.31 0.06 -8.54
C ASN A 202 -1.03 0.85 -8.20
N SER A 203 0.14 0.23 -8.43
CA SER A 203 1.41 0.93 -8.29
C SER A 203 1.45 2.15 -9.21
N GLY A 204 1.81 3.31 -8.65
CA GLY A 204 1.84 4.60 -9.33
C GLY A 204 0.55 5.41 -9.25
N ASP A 205 -0.54 4.88 -8.69
CA ASP A 205 -1.75 5.67 -8.42
C ASP A 205 -1.42 6.78 -7.40
N ASP A 206 -1.75 8.02 -7.74
CA ASP A 206 -1.64 9.22 -6.92
C ASP A 206 -3.04 9.77 -6.55
N ASN A 207 -3.11 10.81 -5.72
CA ASN A 207 -4.38 11.40 -5.26
C ASN A 207 -5.33 10.38 -4.62
N VAL A 208 -4.74 9.40 -3.93
CA VAL A 208 -5.48 8.37 -3.21
C VAL A 208 -5.84 8.89 -1.82
N ASN A 209 -7.14 9.01 -1.54
CA ASN A 209 -7.64 9.38 -0.23
C ASN A 209 -7.76 8.17 0.70
N LEU A 210 -6.76 7.95 1.54
CA LEU A 210 -6.73 6.85 2.51
C LEU A 210 -7.68 7.07 3.70
N GLN A 211 -8.26 8.25 3.85
CA GLN A 211 -9.25 8.54 4.90
C GLN A 211 -10.65 8.07 4.54
N ASP A 212 -10.91 7.74 3.26
CA ASP A 212 -12.19 7.18 2.86
C ASP A 212 -12.37 5.78 3.45
N ASP A 213 -13.58 5.48 3.94
CA ASP A 213 -13.92 4.20 4.60
C ASP A 213 -13.54 2.95 3.77
N SER A 214 -13.45 3.09 2.43
CA SER A 214 -13.06 2.01 1.52
C SER A 214 -11.58 1.64 1.56
N TRP A 215 -10.71 2.48 2.16
CA TRP A 215 -9.25 2.27 2.25
C TRP A 215 -8.78 1.80 3.61
N VAL A 216 -9.65 1.88 4.64
CA VAL A 216 -9.36 1.46 6.02
C VAL A 216 -8.93 -0.01 6.10
N TYR A 217 -9.32 -0.83 5.12
CA TYR A 217 -8.97 -2.25 5.02
C TYR A 217 -7.82 -2.55 4.07
N THR A 218 -7.14 -1.54 3.53
CA THR A 218 -6.11 -1.70 2.47
C THR A 218 -4.74 -1.18 2.91
N VAL A 219 -4.70 -0.35 3.96
CA VAL A 219 -3.45 0.22 4.48
C VAL A 219 -3.34 0.07 5.99
N SER A 220 -2.10 -0.01 6.48
CA SER A 220 -1.84 -0.13 7.91
C SER A 220 -2.33 1.08 8.69
N LYS A 221 -2.83 0.83 9.90
CA LYS A 221 -3.25 1.92 10.80
C LYS A 221 -2.07 2.80 11.21
N ASN A 222 -0.96 2.15 11.57
CA ASN A 222 0.27 2.84 11.96
C ASN A 222 1.06 3.22 10.71
N SER A 223 1.77 4.34 10.82
CA SER A 223 2.68 4.85 9.79
C SER A 223 4.12 4.54 10.17
N GLY A 224 4.99 4.44 9.18
CA GLY A 224 6.44 4.42 9.36
C GLY A 224 7.10 5.64 8.74
N ILE A 225 8.37 5.84 9.07
CA ILE A 225 9.23 6.85 8.47
C ILE A 225 10.37 6.14 7.75
N LEU A 226 10.58 6.50 6.49
CA LEU A 226 11.75 6.16 5.71
C LEU A 226 12.73 7.33 5.75
N ILE A 227 13.93 7.11 6.26
CA ILE A 227 15.01 8.10 6.24
C ILE A 227 15.97 7.76 5.10
N GLY A 228 16.19 8.69 4.17
CA GLY A 228 17.22 8.51 3.15
C GLY A 228 18.62 8.56 3.75
N ASN A 229 19.50 7.67 3.30
CA ASN A 229 20.85 7.58 3.85
C ASN A 229 21.68 8.86 3.57
N VAL A 230 22.46 9.29 4.55
CA VAL A 230 23.43 10.38 4.42
C VAL A 230 24.64 9.85 3.67
N MET A 231 24.85 10.29 2.43
CA MET A 231 26.12 10.02 1.75
C MET A 231 27.28 10.63 2.55
N ALA A 232 28.33 9.84 2.78
CA ALA A 232 29.67 10.39 2.93
C ALA A 232 30.07 10.98 1.57
N ILE A 233 30.44 12.26 1.55
CA ILE A 233 30.94 12.96 0.38
C ILE A 233 32.06 12.10 -0.24
N PRO A 234 31.98 11.64 -1.50
CA PRO A 234 33.20 11.33 -2.21
C PRO A 234 33.92 12.66 -2.32
N VAL A 235 34.89 12.91 -1.45
CA VAL A 235 35.82 14.02 -1.62
C VAL A 235 36.42 13.77 -3.00
N ALA A 236 35.99 14.54 -3.99
CA ALA A 236 36.68 14.65 -5.24
C ALA A 236 38.06 15.17 -4.88
N VAL A 237 39.01 14.26 -4.63
CA VAL A 237 40.42 14.62 -4.64
C VAL A 237 40.64 15.02 -6.09
N PRO A 238 40.87 16.30 -6.42
CA PRO A 238 41.14 16.68 -7.78
C PRO A 238 42.40 15.92 -8.21
N THR A 239 42.23 14.86 -9.00
CA THR A 239 43.36 14.14 -9.57
C THR A 239 43.83 14.97 -10.75
N MET A 240 45.01 15.59 -10.61
CA MET A 240 45.63 16.24 -11.74
C MET A 240 45.98 15.19 -12.78
N ASN A 241 45.57 15.40 -14.02
CA ASN A 241 46.05 14.59 -15.14
C ASN A 241 47.56 14.85 -15.37
N ILE A 242 48.21 14.01 -16.19
CA ILE A 242 49.65 14.12 -16.48
C ILE A 242 50.04 15.53 -16.98
N TYR A 243 49.16 16.19 -17.74
CA TYR A 243 49.37 17.53 -18.26
C TYR A 243 49.32 18.59 -17.16
N GLY A 244 48.38 18.46 -16.23
CA GLY A 244 48.32 19.28 -15.02
C GLY A 244 49.59 19.11 -14.20
N PHE A 245 50.04 17.86 -13.97
CA PHE A 245 51.27 17.60 -13.22
C PHE A 245 52.48 18.26 -13.86
N LEU A 246 52.64 18.11 -15.17
CA LEU A 246 53.71 18.76 -15.92
C LEU A 246 53.64 20.29 -15.85
N LEU A 247 52.43 20.87 -15.92
CA LEU A 247 52.22 22.31 -15.81
C LEU A 247 52.62 22.84 -14.42
N LEU A 248 52.21 22.15 -13.35
CA LEU A 248 52.54 22.54 -11.97
C LEU A 248 54.05 22.45 -11.71
N PHE A 249 54.70 21.36 -12.11
CA PHE A 249 56.15 21.21 -11.98
C PHE A 249 56.89 22.24 -12.83
N GLY A 250 56.40 22.52 -14.05
CA GLY A 250 56.95 23.56 -14.91
C GLY A 250 56.88 24.95 -14.27
N LEU A 251 55.74 25.31 -13.67
CA LEU A 251 55.57 26.57 -12.94
C LEU A 251 56.48 26.66 -11.72
N MET A 252 56.55 25.59 -10.91
CA MET A 252 57.42 25.52 -9.74
C MET A 252 58.90 25.70 -10.11
N LEU A 253 59.35 25.03 -11.17
CA LEU A 253 60.71 25.15 -11.68
C LEU A 253 60.99 26.56 -12.22
N TYR A 254 60.06 27.13 -13.00
CA TYR A 254 60.16 28.49 -13.52
C TYR A 254 60.31 29.53 -12.40
N TYR A 255 59.45 29.49 -11.38
CA TYR A 255 59.51 30.41 -10.25
C TYR A 255 60.76 30.19 -9.40
N SER A 256 61.20 28.95 -9.22
CA SER A 256 62.46 28.64 -8.51
C SER A 256 63.68 29.24 -9.21
N ILE A 257 63.77 29.12 -10.54
CA ILE A 257 64.85 29.71 -11.34
C ILE A 257 64.77 31.24 -11.32
N LYS A 258 63.57 31.81 -11.44
CA LYS A 258 63.35 33.26 -11.37
C LYS A 258 63.78 33.83 -10.01
N MET A 259 63.45 33.15 -8.92
CA MET A 259 63.88 33.52 -7.57
C MET A 259 65.40 33.41 -7.38
N MET A 260 66.04 32.36 -7.92
CA MET A 260 67.50 32.23 -7.88
C MET A 260 68.20 33.36 -8.64
N ARG A 261 67.76 33.68 -9.87
CA ARG A 261 68.33 34.79 -10.65
C ARG A 261 68.16 36.15 -9.97
N SER A 262 67.01 36.38 -9.33
CA SER A 262 66.78 37.59 -8.55
C SER A 262 67.75 37.71 -7.37
N ARG A 263 68.07 36.61 -6.69
CA ARG A 263 69.06 36.60 -5.59
C ARG A 263 70.49 36.85 -6.08
N THR A 264 70.84 36.37 -7.27
CA THR A 264 72.18 36.59 -7.85
C THR A 264 72.39 38.04 -8.30
N LEU A 265 71.33 38.71 -8.80
CA LEU A 265 71.37 40.13 -9.18
C LEU A 265 71.48 41.06 -7.97
N ILE A 266 70.84 40.73 -6.84
CA ILE A 266 70.99 41.50 -5.58
C ILE A 266 72.44 41.40 -5.05
N LYS A 267 73.12 40.26 -5.21
CA LYS A 267 74.53 40.13 -4.80
C LYS A 267 75.52 40.93 -5.66
N HIS A 268 75.18 41.26 -6.91
CA HIS A 268 76.04 42.07 -7.80
C HIS A 268 75.77 43.58 -7.73
N SER A 269 74.76 44.01 -6.97
CA SER A 269 74.40 45.43 -6.77
C SER A 269 74.86 46.01 -5.43
N ILE A 270 75.63 45.25 -4.63
CA ILE A 270 76.14 45.65 -3.30
C ILE A 270 77.69 45.74 -3.31
N TYR A 271 78.28 46.02 -4.47
CA TYR A 271 79.69 46.44 -4.59
C TYR A 271 79.78 47.73 -5.37
#